data_AF-A0AAN7MIU6-F1
#
_entry.id   AF-A0AAN7MIU6-F1
#
_cell.length_a   1.000
_cell.length_b   1.000
_cell.length_c   1.000
_cell.angle_alpha   90.00
_cell.angle_beta   90.00
_cell.angle_gamma   90.00
#
_symmetry.space_group_name_H-M   'P 1'
#
loop_
_entity.id
_entity.type
_entity.pdbx_description
1 polymer ?
#
loop_
_entity_poly.entity_id
_entity_poly.type
_entity_poly.pdbx_seq_one_letter_code
_entity_poly.pdbx_strand_id
1 'polypeptide(L)' 'MASGHKIILRSSDGETLEIDEVVALQSQTIKHLIEDDCADNGIPLPNVISKILAKVIE' A
#
# COMPACT_ATOMS: atom_id res chain seq x y z
N MET A 1 -9.12 -15.87 -13.31
CA MET A 1 -9.10 -14.47 -13.78
C MET A 1 -8.74 -13.63 -12.58
N ALA A 2 -7.54 -13.07 -12.53
CA ALA A 2 -7.09 -12.30 -11.37
C ALA A 2 -7.96 -11.03 -11.30
N SER A 3 -8.90 -11.00 -10.37
CA SER A 3 -9.53 -9.74 -9.95
C SER A 3 -8.45 -9.01 -9.17
N GLY A 4 -7.64 -8.22 -9.88
CA GLY A 4 -6.54 -7.45 -9.28
C GLY A 4 -7.14 -6.35 -8.44
N HIS A 5 -7.38 -6.65 -7.17
CA HIS A 5 -7.71 -5.64 -6.19
C HIS A 5 -6.49 -4.73 -6.09
N LYS A 6 -6.68 -3.45 -6.37
CA LYS A 6 -5.62 -2.46 -6.22
C LYS A 6 -5.83 -1.75 -4.90
N ILE A 7 -4.75 -1.57 -4.17
CA ILE A 7 -4.76 -0.82 -2.94
C ILE A 7 -4.02 0.50 -3.14
N ILE A 8 -4.47 1.53 -2.42
CA ILE A 8 -3.84 2.83 -2.42
C ILE A 8 -2.99 2.93 -1.15
N LEU A 9 -1.70 3.15 -1.31
CA LEU A 9 -0.77 3.45 -0.23
C LEU A 9 -0.48 4.94 -0.24
N ARG A 10 -0.61 5.60 0.91
CA ARG A 10 -0.31 7.02 1.07
C ARG A 10 1.02 7.20 1.77
N SER A 11 1.99 7.79 1.09
CA SER A 11 3.31 8.10 1.63
C SER A 11 3.28 9.30 2.57
N SER A 12 4.35 9.42 3.38
CA SER A 12 4.52 10.51 4.34
C SER A 12 4.69 11.89 3.70
N ASP A 13 5.18 11.93 2.46
CA ASP A 13 5.26 13.13 1.61
C ASP A 13 3.90 13.57 1.04
N GLY A 14 2.84 12.79 1.28
CA GLY A 14 1.49 13.08 0.81
C GLY A 14 1.17 12.52 -0.58
N GLU A 15 2.11 11.85 -1.25
CA GLU A 15 1.83 11.12 -2.48
C GLU A 15 1.08 9.81 -2.22
N THR A 16 0.31 9.37 -3.21
CA THR A 16 -0.44 8.10 -3.16
C THR A 16 0.05 7.19 -4.28
N LEU A 17 0.40 5.95 -3.94
CA LEU A 17 0.74 4.90 -4.89
C LEU A 17 -0.35 3.85 -4.94
N GLU A 18 -0.86 3.61 -6.14
CA GLU A 18 -1.77 2.50 -6.41
C GLU A 18 -0.95 1.27 -6.81
N ILE A 19 -1.03 0.21 -6.01
CA ILE A 19 -0.34 -1.06 -6.29
C ILE A 19 -1.31 -2.24 -6.24
N ASP A 20 -0.90 -3.35 -6.84
CA ASP A 20 -1.68 -4.58 -6.75
C ASP A 20 -1.67 -5.10 -5.31
N GLU A 21 -2.83 -5.55 -4.84
CA GLU A 21 -3.01 -6.13 -3.51
C GLU A 21 -2.04 -7.29 -3.30
N VAL A 22 -1.78 -8.11 -4.32
CA VAL A 22 -0.85 -9.23 -4.17
C VAL A 22 0.57 -8.78 -3.87
N VAL A 23 0.99 -7.62 -4.40
CA VAL A 23 2.30 -7.02 -4.14
C VAL A 23 2.32 -6.38 -2.76
N ALA A 24 1.22 -5.73 -2.37
CA ALA A 24 1.05 -5.18 -1.03
C ALA A 24 1.08 -6.25 0.07
N LEU A 25 0.44 -7.40 -0.16
CA LEU A 25 0.37 -8.52 0.75
C LEU A 25 1.73 -9.19 1.00
N GLN A 26 2.74 -8.93 0.15
CA GLN A 26 4.11 -9.37 0.42
C GLN A 26 4.70 -8.68 1.65
N SER A 27 4.23 -7.48 1.98
CA SER A 27 4.58 -6.79 3.20
C SER A 27 3.58 -7.15 4.30
N GLN A 28 4.05 -7.88 5.32
CA GLN A 28 3.23 -8.21 6.49
C GLN A 28 2.67 -6.96 7.17
N THR A 29 3.43 -5.86 7.22
CA THR A 29 2.94 -4.60 7.78
C THR A 29 1.72 -4.08 7.03
N ILE A 30 1.78 -4.09 5.69
CA ILE A 30 0.68 -3.61 4.85
C ILE A 30 -0.50 -4.58 4.94
N LYS A 31 -0.26 -5.88 4.96
CA LYS A 31 -1.30 -6.90 5.14
C LYS A 31 -2.12 -6.65 6.41
N HIS A 32 -1.47 -6.47 7.56
CA HIS A 32 -2.20 -6.18 8.81
C HIS A 32 -3.00 -4.87 8.70
N LEU A 33 -2.46 -3.84 8.03
CA LEU A 33 -3.16 -2.58 7.84
C LEU A 33 -4.39 -2.69 6.92
N ILE A 34 -4.37 -3.56 5.91
CA ILE A 34 -5.55 -3.85 5.06
C ILE A 34 -6.63 -4.56 5.88
N GLU A 35 -6.24 -5.48 6.77
CA GLU A 35 -7.17 -6.26 7.58
C GLU A 35 -7.78 -5.44 8.73
N ASP A 36 -7.02 -4.49 9.32
CA ASP A 36 -7.48 -3.63 10.42
C ASP A 36 -8.25 -2.39 9.93
N ASP A 37 -7.83 -1.78 8.83
CA ASP A 37 -8.35 -0.50 8.35
C ASP A 37 -9.09 -0.72 7.02
N CYS A 38 -10.43 -0.63 7.06
CA CYS A 38 -11.29 -0.73 5.89
C CYS A 38 -10.81 0.29 4.84
N ALA A 39 -10.10 -0.21 3.82
CA ALA A 39 -9.20 0.53 2.94
C ALA A 39 -9.89 1.51 1.96
N ASP A 40 -11.05 2.05 2.32
CA ASP A 40 -11.82 3.01 1.52
C ASP A 40 -11.03 4.31 1.24
N ASN A 41 -10.09 4.67 2.13
CA ASN A 41 -9.33 5.93 2.04
C ASN A 41 -7.83 5.75 1.78
N GLY A 42 -7.37 4.51 1.55
CA GLY A 42 -5.96 4.17 1.36
C GLY A 42 -5.15 4.08 2.65
N ILE A 43 -4.09 3.27 2.63
CA ILE A 43 -3.27 2.93 3.81
C ILE A 43 -2.21 4.01 4.05
N PRO A 44 -2.25 4.74 5.18
CA PRO A 44 -1.25 5.75 5.48
C PRO A 44 0.07 5.12 5.96
N LEU A 45 1.17 5.47 5.31
CA LEU A 45 2.53 5.10 5.66
C LEU A 45 3.32 6.36 6.06
N PRO A 46 3.10 6.88 7.29
CA PRO A 46 3.65 8.17 7.74
C PRO A 46 5.18 8.18 7.91
N ASN A 47 5.83 7.01 7.84
CA ASN A 47 7.29 6.89 7.96
C ASN A 47 7.96 6.47 6.65
N VAL A 48 7.21 6.31 5.56
CA VAL A 48 7.73 5.85 4.27
C VAL A 48 7.40 6.87 3.20
N ILE A 49 8.44 7.40 2.56
CA ILE A 49 8.29 8.28 1.40
C ILE A 49 8.02 7.47 0.12
N SER A 50 7.35 8.07 -0.85
CA SER A 50 6.96 7.49 -2.14
C SER A 50 8.13 6.80 -2.85
N LYS A 51 9.29 7.46 -2.87
CA LYS A 51 10.53 6.95 -3.46
C LYS A 51 11.02 5.65 -2.80
N ILE A 52 10.88 5.52 -1.49
CA ILE A 52 11.26 4.30 -0.78
C ILE A 52 10.21 3.22 -1.01
N LEU A 53 8.92 3.60 -0.99
CA LEU A 53 7.83 2.69 -1.28
C LEU A 53 7.99 2.05 -2.65
N ALA A 54 8.27 2.85 -3.69
CA ALA A 54 8.50 2.36 -5.05
C ALA A 54 9.64 1.34 -5.13
N LYS A 55 10.71 1.50 -4.34
CA LYS A 55 11.81 0.53 -4.28
C LYS A 55 11.48 -0.75 -3.52
N VAL A 56 10.49 -0.72 -2.64
CA VAL A 56 10.00 -1.90 -1.91
C VAL A 56 9.03 -2.71 -2.78
N ILE A 57 8.44 -2.07 -3.79
CA ILE A 57 7.50 -2.63 -4.77
C ILE A 57 8.23 -3.18 -6.02
N GLU A 58 9.52 -2.86 -6.22
CA GLU A 58 10.37 -3.32 -7.34
C GLU A 58 10.69 -4.83 -7.29
#